data_AF-A0A397FW83-F1
#
_entry.id   AF-A0A397FW83-F1
#
_cell.length_a   1.000
_cell.length_b   1.000
_cell.length_c   1.000
_cell.angle_alpha   90.00
_cell.angle_beta   90.00
_cell.angle_gamma   90.00
#
_symmetry.space_group_name_H-M   'P 1'
#
loop_
_entity.id
_entity.type
_entity.pdbx_description
1 polymer ?
#
loop_
_entity_poly.entity_id
_entity_poly.type
_entity_poly.pdbx_seq_one_letter_code
_entity_poly.pdbx_strand_id
1 'polypeptide(L)'
;MKEITQEEINRRIELAKTHLAEIGNSQTFRKEIELTEKAAETEGIEAYWKLQDKLSRELANHLINYKGSSEATAYCLRLADILNGIETPEEKWYRIRTNIKKFLEEDLVIANSESLKKLADEAIAEDSMDGYYNLLKSFRKSYDELVQLKGNEDNADKFLEQLTNVVHDKNKWK
;
A
#
# COMPACT_ATOMS: atom_id res chain seq x y z
N MET A 1 20.76 -2.89 -5.28
CA MET A 1 19.69 -2.82 -4.27
C MET A 1 18.77 -1.68 -4.69
N LYS A 2 17.46 -1.90 -4.76
CA LYS A 2 16.52 -0.80 -5.00
C LYS A 2 16.53 0.11 -3.77
N GLU A 3 16.74 1.40 -3.99
CA GLU A 3 16.65 2.40 -2.92
C GLU A 3 15.18 2.50 -2.47
N ILE A 4 14.94 2.32 -1.16
CA ILE A 4 13.60 2.37 -0.60
C ILE A 4 13.21 3.85 -0.52
N THR A 5 12.11 4.23 -1.17
CA THR A 5 11.67 5.64 -1.19
C THR A 5 11.15 6.07 0.19
N GLN A 6 11.30 7.36 0.53
CA GLN A 6 10.81 7.90 1.82
C GLN A 6 9.31 7.66 2.03
N GLU A 7 8.51 7.72 0.96
CA GLU A 7 7.08 7.41 0.98
C GLU A 7 6.80 5.98 1.43
N GLU A 8 7.58 5.02 0.95
CA GLU A 8 7.48 3.61 1.33
C GLU A 8 7.94 3.40 2.77
N ILE A 9 8.99 4.10 3.22
CA ILE A 9 9.41 4.09 4.63
C ILE A 9 8.27 4.59 5.54
N ASN A 10 7.68 5.73 5.20
CA ASN A 10 6.57 6.31 5.98
C ASN A 10 5.36 5.37 6.02
N ARG A 11 5.02 4.74 4.88
CA ARG A 11 3.95 3.74 4.81
C ARG A 11 4.19 2.57 5.77
N ARG A 12 5.41 2.02 5.80
CA ARG A 12 5.75 0.92 6.72
C ARG A 12 5.64 1.32 8.18
N ILE A 13 6.06 2.54 8.51
CA ILE A 13 5.93 3.09 9.87
C ILE A 13 4.46 3.17 10.28
N GLU A 14 3.58 3.69 9.41
CA GLU A 14 2.15 3.79 9.74
C GLU A 14 1.47 2.42 9.87
N LEU A 15 1.85 1.45 9.04
CA LEU A 15 1.39 0.06 9.18
C LEU A 15 1.90 -0.56 10.49
N ALA A 16 3.15 -0.30 10.86
CA ALA A 16 3.73 -0.80 12.10
C ALA A 16 3.02 -0.20 13.32
N LYS A 17 2.74 1.11 13.33
CA LYS A 17 1.94 1.78 14.37
C LYS A 17 0.55 1.16 14.49
N THR A 18 -0.12 0.94 13.36
CA THR A 18 -1.45 0.31 13.33
C THR A 18 -1.41 -1.09 13.95
N HIS A 19 -0.41 -1.90 13.60
CA HIS A 19 -0.21 -3.24 14.18
C HIS A 19 0.12 -3.20 15.68
N LEU A 20 0.95 -2.22 16.10
CA LEU A 20 1.32 -1.99 17.50
C LEU A 20 0.15 -1.54 18.38
N ALA A 21 -0.86 -0.89 17.80
CA ALA A 21 -2.05 -0.49 18.54
C ALA A 21 -2.81 -1.67 19.17
N GLU A 22 -2.72 -2.88 18.59
CA GLU A 22 -3.36 -4.09 19.15
C GLU A 22 -2.87 -4.46 20.57
N ILE A 23 -1.62 -4.11 20.89
CA ILE A 23 -1.01 -4.36 22.20
C ILE A 23 -0.91 -3.10 23.06
N GLY A 24 -1.31 -1.94 22.52
CA GLY A 24 -1.19 -0.63 23.17
C GLY A 24 -2.03 -0.45 24.43
N ASN A 25 -3.01 -1.34 24.68
CA ASN A 25 -3.79 -1.34 25.93
C ASN A 25 -3.01 -1.92 27.13
N SER A 26 -1.93 -2.68 26.88
CA SER A 26 -1.04 -3.15 27.93
C SER A 26 -0.07 -2.03 28.33
N GLN A 27 -0.01 -1.71 29.62
CA GLN A 27 0.92 -0.70 30.13
C GLN A 27 2.38 -0.98 29.76
N THR A 28 2.78 -2.26 29.79
CA THR A 28 4.14 -2.69 29.43
C THR A 28 4.46 -2.34 27.98
N PHE A 29 3.59 -2.72 27.04
CA PHE A 29 3.83 -2.47 25.62
C PHE A 29 3.64 -1.02 25.23
N ARG A 30 2.64 -0.35 25.81
CA ARG A 30 2.38 1.07 25.58
C ARG A 30 3.62 1.93 25.82
N LYS A 31 4.31 1.71 26.94
CA LYS A 31 5.53 2.45 27.27
C LYS A 31 6.62 2.27 26.22
N GLU A 32 6.79 1.05 25.72
CA GLU A 32 7.80 0.72 24.70
C GLU A 32 7.43 1.31 23.34
N ILE A 33 6.15 1.33 22.99
CA ILE A 33 5.63 1.98 21.79
C ILE A 33 5.88 3.50 21.86
N GLU A 34 5.51 4.16 22.98
CA GLU A 34 5.73 5.60 23.17
C GLU A 34 7.22 5.98 23.10
N LEU A 35 8.12 5.16 23.68
CA LEU A 35 9.56 5.34 23.56
C LEU A 35 10.05 5.19 22.11
N THR A 36 9.50 4.22 21.39
CA THR A 36 9.84 3.95 19.99
C THR A 36 9.38 5.08 19.08
N GLU A 37 8.17 5.60 19.25
CA GLU A 37 7.64 6.74 18.49
C GLU A 37 8.51 7.99 18.68
N LYS A 38 8.97 8.24 19.91
CA LYS A 38 9.90 9.33 20.19
C LYS A 38 11.27 9.11 19.54
N ALA A 39 11.80 7.89 19.58
CA ALA A 39 13.07 7.56 18.93
C ALA A 39 12.97 7.64 17.39
N ALA A 40 11.80 7.35 16.81
CA ALA A 40 11.56 7.42 15.38
C ALA A 40 11.68 8.84 14.81
N GLU A 41 11.56 9.88 15.63
CA GLU A 41 11.79 11.28 15.21
C GLU A 41 13.23 11.51 14.70
N THR A 42 14.20 10.75 15.22
CA THR A 42 15.62 10.84 14.83
C THR A 42 16.11 9.62 14.07
N GLU A 43 15.65 8.43 14.45
CA GLU A 43 16.12 7.15 13.89
C GLU A 43 15.22 6.62 12.77
N GLY A 44 14.03 7.20 12.57
CA GLY A 44 13.08 6.75 11.58
C GLY A 44 12.62 5.30 11.81
N ILE A 45 12.63 4.50 10.74
CA ILE A 45 12.17 3.10 10.77
C ILE A 45 13.05 2.19 11.66
N GLU A 46 14.32 2.57 11.89
CA GLU A 46 15.26 1.79 12.70
C GLU A 46 14.77 1.66 14.16
N ALA A 47 14.11 2.68 14.70
CA ALA A 47 13.51 2.60 16.04
C ALA A 47 12.49 1.45 16.13
N TYR A 48 11.70 1.24 15.08
CA TYR A 48 10.71 0.15 15.03
C TYR A 48 11.36 -1.22 14.85
N TRP A 49 12.48 -1.32 14.14
CA TRP A 49 13.26 -2.56 14.08
C TRP A 49 13.79 -2.96 15.46
N LYS A 50 14.31 -2.00 16.23
CA LYS A 50 14.73 -2.22 17.62
C LYS A 50 13.57 -2.69 18.50
N LEU A 51 12.38 -2.08 18.35
CA LEU A 51 11.20 -2.52 19.08
C LEU A 51 10.78 -3.95 18.69
N GLN A 52 10.84 -4.29 17.41
CA GLN A 52 10.52 -5.64 16.92
C GLN A 52 11.47 -6.70 17.51
N ASP A 53 12.77 -6.41 17.57
CA ASP A 53 13.75 -7.31 18.21
C ASP A 53 13.48 -7.45 19.72
N LYS A 54 13.18 -6.32 20.39
CA LYS A 54 12.82 -6.30 21.82
C LYS A 54 11.56 -7.09 22.12
N LEU A 55 10.52 -6.98 21.29
CA LEU A 55 9.29 -7.77 21.41
C LEU A 55 9.55 -9.26 21.24
N SER A 56 10.45 -9.62 20.32
CA SER A 56 10.77 -11.01 20.00
C SER A 56 11.68 -11.69 21.03
N ARG A 57 12.44 -10.92 21.80
CA ARG A 57 13.43 -11.44 22.76
C ARG A 57 13.09 -11.10 24.20
N GLU A 58 13.20 -9.82 24.56
CA GLU A 58 13.10 -9.36 25.94
C GLU A 58 11.67 -9.42 26.46
N LEU A 59 10.70 -9.09 25.60
CA LEU A 59 9.29 -9.03 25.96
C LEU A 59 8.49 -10.25 25.47
N ALA A 60 9.15 -11.27 24.94
CA ALA A 60 8.49 -12.45 24.37
C ALA A 60 7.51 -13.10 25.35
N ASN A 61 7.94 -13.33 26.60
CA ASN A 61 7.07 -13.93 27.62
C ASN A 61 5.87 -13.04 27.98
N HIS A 62 6.06 -11.70 28.02
CA HIS A 62 4.94 -10.78 28.24
C HIS A 62 3.95 -10.85 27.08
N LEU A 63 4.44 -10.97 25.85
CA LEU A 63 3.58 -11.01 24.66
C LEU A 63 2.83 -12.33 24.57
N ILE A 64 3.50 -13.45 24.89
CA ILE A 64 2.88 -14.77 25.01
C ILE A 64 1.77 -14.75 26.07
N ASN A 65 2.01 -14.14 27.22
CA ASN A 65 0.99 -14.02 28.27
C ASN A 65 -0.19 -13.13 27.85
N TYR A 66 0.04 -12.14 26.99
CA TYR A 66 -1.00 -11.22 26.54
C TYR A 66 -1.83 -11.76 25.37
N LYS A 67 -1.20 -12.39 24.36
CA LYS A 67 -1.88 -12.88 23.15
C LYS A 67 -2.11 -14.39 23.09
N GLY A 68 -1.35 -15.18 23.85
CA GLY A 68 -1.18 -16.61 23.61
C GLY A 68 0.10 -16.91 22.81
N SER A 69 0.63 -18.13 22.93
CA SER A 69 1.95 -18.49 22.37
C SER A 69 1.99 -18.43 20.84
N SER A 70 0.95 -18.96 20.18
CA SER A 70 0.88 -19.00 18.72
C SER A 70 0.68 -17.60 18.14
N GLU A 71 -0.21 -16.84 18.77
CA GLU A 71 -0.59 -15.49 18.38
C GLU A 71 0.55 -14.49 18.62
N ALA A 72 1.33 -14.64 19.69
CA ALA A 72 2.51 -13.81 19.95
C ALA A 72 3.58 -14.00 18.86
N THR A 73 3.80 -15.24 18.43
CA THR A 73 4.75 -15.55 17.35
C THR A 73 4.29 -14.94 16.03
N ALA A 74 3.03 -15.18 15.66
CA ALA A 74 2.45 -14.60 14.44
C ALA A 74 2.48 -13.06 14.46
N TYR A 75 2.26 -12.46 15.62
CA TYR A 75 2.29 -11.02 15.81
C TYR A 75 3.69 -10.43 15.56
N CYS A 76 4.75 -11.02 16.11
CA CYS A 76 6.12 -10.57 15.88
C CYS A 76 6.57 -10.77 14.44
N LEU A 77 6.19 -11.90 13.81
CA LEU A 77 6.45 -12.15 12.40
C LEU A 77 5.78 -11.11 11.51
N ARG A 78 4.50 -10.80 11.79
CA ARG A 78 3.78 -9.78 11.02
C ARG A 78 4.42 -8.40 11.15
N LEU A 79 4.87 -8.01 12.34
CA LEU A 79 5.60 -6.75 12.51
C LEU A 79 6.89 -6.73 11.70
N ALA A 80 7.65 -7.83 11.72
CA ALA A 80 8.87 -7.94 10.91
C ALA A 80 8.57 -7.85 9.41
N ASP A 81 7.52 -8.51 8.92
CA ASP A 81 7.09 -8.44 7.53
C ASP A 81 6.75 -6.99 7.12
N ILE A 82 5.98 -6.27 7.95
CA ILE A 82 5.64 -4.85 7.73
C ILE A 82 6.92 -4.02 7.58
N LEU A 83 7.86 -4.17 8.51
CA LEU A 83 9.11 -3.38 8.52
C LEU A 83 10.01 -3.69 7.33
N ASN A 84 9.97 -4.93 6.83
CA ASN A 84 10.65 -5.35 5.61
C ASN A 84 9.89 -5.00 4.31
N GLY A 85 8.66 -4.50 4.41
CA GLY A 85 7.80 -4.20 3.25
C GLY A 85 7.26 -5.45 2.57
N ILE A 86 7.11 -6.55 3.32
CA ILE A 86 6.50 -7.79 2.87
C ILE A 86 4.99 -7.66 3.09
N GLU A 87 4.27 -7.60 1.98
CA GLU A 87 2.81 -7.50 1.93
C GLU A 87 2.20 -8.91 1.90
N THR A 88 1.07 -9.10 2.58
CA THR A 88 0.21 -10.25 2.27
C THR A 88 -0.37 -10.09 0.86
N PRO A 89 -0.87 -11.18 0.24
CA PRO A 89 -1.59 -11.07 -1.03
C PRO A 89 -2.72 -10.04 -0.97
N GLU A 90 -3.50 -10.03 0.11
CA GLU A 90 -4.64 -9.12 0.30
C GLU A 90 -4.20 -7.66 0.37
N GLU A 91 -3.13 -7.37 1.13
CA GLU A 91 -2.55 -6.03 1.26
C GLU A 91 -1.97 -5.54 -0.06
N LYS A 92 -1.27 -6.42 -0.78
CA LYS A 92 -0.74 -6.13 -2.10
C LYS A 92 -1.87 -5.77 -3.07
N TRP A 93 -2.93 -6.58 -3.11
CA TRP A 93 -4.08 -6.30 -3.96
C TRP A 93 -4.77 -5.01 -3.57
N TYR A 94 -4.97 -4.76 -2.27
CA TYR A 94 -5.52 -3.50 -1.79
C TYR A 94 -4.70 -2.30 -2.24
N ARG A 95 -3.36 -2.34 -2.08
CA ARG A 95 -2.47 -1.28 -2.57
C ARG A 95 -2.62 -1.06 -4.08
N ILE A 96 -2.58 -2.13 -4.87
CA ILE A 96 -2.70 -2.03 -6.33
C ILE A 96 -4.01 -1.35 -6.70
N ARG A 97 -5.13 -1.78 -6.12
CA ARG A 97 -6.45 -1.15 -6.38
C ARG A 97 -6.48 0.31 -5.97
N THR A 98 -5.93 0.67 -4.82
CA THR A 98 -5.80 2.07 -4.37
C THR A 98 -4.94 2.91 -5.32
N ASN A 99 -3.83 2.37 -5.82
CA ASN A 99 -2.98 3.06 -6.78
C ASN A 99 -3.70 3.28 -8.12
N ILE A 100 -4.50 2.31 -8.58
CA ILE A 100 -5.30 2.45 -9.80
C ILE A 100 -6.35 3.56 -9.62
N LYS A 101 -7.09 3.56 -8.50
CA LYS A 101 -8.07 4.62 -8.17
C LYS A 101 -7.42 6.00 -8.23
N LYS A 102 -6.30 6.17 -7.50
CA LYS A 102 -5.54 7.41 -7.47
C LYS A 102 -5.09 7.84 -8.88
N PHE A 103 -4.53 6.92 -9.66
CA PHE A 103 -4.09 7.21 -11.04
C PHE A 103 -5.25 7.71 -11.92
N LEU A 104 -6.43 7.10 -11.81
CA LEU A 104 -7.61 7.48 -12.60
C LEU A 104 -8.19 8.82 -12.15
N GLU A 105 -8.24 9.07 -10.84
CA GLU A 105 -8.75 10.31 -10.25
C GLU A 105 -7.84 11.53 -10.51
N GLU A 106 -6.52 11.32 -10.57
CA GLU A 106 -5.54 12.37 -10.86
C GLU A 106 -5.54 12.79 -12.34
N ASP A 107 -6.06 11.96 -13.24
CA ASP A 107 -6.14 12.26 -14.67
C ASP A 107 -7.38 13.09 -15.01
N LEU A 108 -7.24 14.41 -14.92
CA LEU A 108 -8.33 15.37 -15.16
C LEU A 108 -8.97 15.24 -16.56
N VAL A 109 -8.26 14.70 -17.54
CA VAL A 109 -8.81 14.50 -18.89
C VAL A 109 -9.80 13.34 -18.88
N ILE A 110 -9.46 12.22 -18.23
CA ILE A 110 -10.37 11.08 -18.06
C ILE A 110 -11.52 11.46 -17.14
N ALA A 111 -11.24 12.14 -16.02
CA ALA A 111 -12.23 12.54 -15.03
C ALA A 111 -13.33 13.48 -15.57
N ASN A 112 -13.08 14.15 -16.70
CA ASN A 112 -14.02 15.06 -17.36
C ASN A 112 -14.67 14.48 -18.64
N SER A 113 -14.30 13.28 -19.10
CA SER A 113 -15.02 12.59 -20.18
C SER A 113 -16.24 11.83 -19.63
N GLU A 114 -17.42 12.02 -20.20
CA GLU A 114 -18.64 11.34 -19.74
C GLU A 114 -18.54 9.81 -19.89
N SER A 115 -18.02 9.33 -21.01
CA SER A 115 -17.90 7.89 -21.32
C SER A 115 -16.73 7.23 -20.61
N LEU A 116 -15.52 7.80 -20.65
CA LEU A 116 -14.35 7.17 -20.02
C LEU A 116 -14.41 7.26 -18.50
N LYS A 117 -14.94 8.36 -17.93
CA LYS A 117 -15.19 8.46 -16.49
C LYS A 117 -16.19 7.40 -16.04
N LYS A 118 -17.29 7.19 -16.77
CA LYS A 118 -18.26 6.15 -16.42
C LYS A 118 -17.61 4.77 -16.34
N LEU A 119 -16.75 4.42 -17.30
CA LEU A 119 -16.01 3.15 -17.27
C LEU A 119 -15.07 3.07 -16.06
N ALA A 120 -14.37 4.16 -15.72
CA ALA A 120 -13.51 4.22 -14.55
C ALA A 120 -14.33 4.08 -13.25
N ASP A 121 -15.41 4.85 -13.10
CA ASP A 121 -16.31 4.82 -11.94
C ASP A 121 -16.92 3.43 -11.74
N GLU A 122 -17.34 2.75 -12.81
CA GLU A 122 -17.84 1.37 -12.77
C GLU A 122 -16.77 0.39 -12.25
N ALA A 123 -15.53 0.48 -12.75
CA ALA A 123 -14.43 -0.38 -12.30
C ALA A 123 -14.02 -0.08 -10.85
N ILE A 124 -14.02 1.20 -10.44
CA ILE A 124 -13.74 1.63 -9.07
C ILE A 124 -14.82 1.14 -8.11
N ALA A 125 -16.09 1.17 -8.52
CA ALA A 125 -17.22 0.67 -7.73
C ALA A 125 -17.19 -0.86 -7.59
N GLU A 126 -16.76 -1.59 -8.63
CA GLU A 126 -16.55 -3.04 -8.55
C GLU A 126 -15.41 -3.41 -7.59
N ASP A 127 -14.39 -2.55 -7.53
CA ASP A 127 -13.19 -2.68 -6.69
C ASP A 127 -12.54 -4.07 -6.72
N SER A 128 -12.50 -4.67 -7.91
CA SER A 128 -11.93 -5.99 -8.17
C SER A 128 -10.79 -5.89 -9.18
N MET A 129 -9.81 -6.80 -9.11
CA MET A 129 -8.74 -6.83 -10.12
C MET A 129 -9.28 -7.13 -11.52
N ASP A 130 -10.31 -7.97 -11.62
CA ASP A 130 -10.97 -8.28 -12.89
C ASP A 130 -11.66 -7.05 -13.48
N GLY A 131 -12.29 -6.22 -12.65
CA GLY A 131 -12.84 -4.92 -13.02
C GLY A 131 -11.79 -4.01 -13.64
N TYR A 132 -10.61 -3.90 -13.03
CA TYR A 132 -9.51 -3.09 -13.58
C TYR A 132 -8.87 -3.70 -14.85
N TYR A 133 -8.81 -5.03 -14.97
CA TYR A 133 -8.41 -5.67 -16.22
C TYR A 133 -9.43 -5.43 -17.35
N ASN A 134 -10.71 -5.41 -17.02
CA ASN A 134 -11.77 -5.08 -17.96
C ASN A 134 -11.75 -3.61 -18.34
N LEU A 135 -11.45 -2.70 -17.41
CA LEU A 135 -11.24 -1.28 -17.70
C LEU A 135 -10.14 -1.07 -18.76
N LEU A 136 -8.99 -1.74 -18.62
CA LEU A 136 -7.91 -1.69 -19.61
C LEU A 136 -8.39 -2.13 -21.01
N LYS A 137 -9.24 -3.16 -21.09
CA LYS A 137 -9.82 -3.60 -22.36
C LYS A 137 -10.79 -2.57 -22.91
N SER A 138 -11.62 -1.97 -22.06
CA SER A 138 -12.60 -0.95 -22.46
C SER A 138 -11.91 0.31 -22.98
N PHE A 139 -10.85 0.80 -22.31
CA PHE A 139 -10.08 1.94 -22.82
C PHE A 139 -9.39 1.65 -24.15
N ARG A 140 -8.90 0.42 -24.37
CA ARG A 140 -8.37 0.02 -25.69
C ARG A 140 -9.44 -0.06 -26.78
N LYS A 141 -10.69 -0.37 -26.43
CA LYS A 141 -11.82 -0.33 -27.38
C LYS A 141 -12.24 1.10 -27.70
N SER A 142 -12.13 2.00 -26.73
CA SER A 142 -12.38 3.44 -26.88
C SER A 142 -11.10 4.22 -27.23
N TYR A 143 -10.16 3.60 -27.96
CA TYR A 143 -8.85 4.21 -28.22
C TYR A 143 -8.96 5.52 -29.01
N ASP A 144 -9.83 5.59 -30.02
CA ASP A 144 -10.02 6.82 -30.80
C ASP A 144 -10.48 8.00 -29.94
N GLU A 145 -11.39 7.75 -28.99
CA GLU A 145 -11.82 8.77 -28.02
C GLU A 145 -10.66 9.17 -27.10
N LEU A 146 -9.89 8.17 -26.64
CA LEU A 146 -8.72 8.42 -25.81
C LEU A 146 -7.67 9.28 -26.55
N VAL A 147 -7.40 9.02 -27.83
CA VAL A 147 -6.50 9.82 -28.68
C VAL A 147 -7.00 11.26 -28.79
N GLN A 148 -8.30 11.46 -29.02
CA GLN A 148 -8.90 12.80 -29.09
C GLN A 148 -8.71 13.57 -27.77
N LEU A 149 -8.95 12.90 -26.65
CA LEU A 149 -8.83 13.49 -25.31
C LEU A 149 -7.38 13.76 -24.92
N LYS A 150 -6.45 12.87 -25.29
CA LYS A 150 -5.02 12.98 -25.00
C LYS A 150 -4.24 13.82 -26.02
N GLY A 151 -4.89 14.22 -27.11
CA GLY A 151 -4.39 15.09 -28.16
C GLY A 151 -3.61 14.39 -29.27
N ASN A 152 -3.05 13.20 -29.03
CA ASN A 152 -2.38 12.37 -30.03
C ASN A 152 -2.23 10.91 -29.55
N GLU A 153 -1.82 10.04 -30.48
CA GLU A 153 -1.58 8.61 -30.24
C GLU A 153 -0.50 8.37 -29.18
N ASP A 154 0.62 9.11 -29.23
CA ASP A 154 1.72 8.97 -28.27
C ASP A 154 1.28 9.18 -26.81
N ASN A 155 0.44 10.18 -26.56
CA ASN A 155 -0.08 10.48 -25.22
C ASN A 155 -1.11 9.45 -24.78
N ALA A 156 -1.95 8.94 -25.69
CA ALA A 156 -2.90 7.88 -25.40
C ALA A 156 -2.20 6.57 -25.05
N ASP A 157 -1.17 6.21 -25.82
CA ASP A 157 -0.33 5.03 -25.58
C ASP A 157 0.42 5.14 -24.26
N LYS A 158 1.00 6.31 -23.97
CA LYS A 158 1.69 6.56 -22.69
C LYS A 158 0.73 6.39 -21.51
N PHE A 159 -0.49 6.93 -21.61
CA PHE A 159 -1.50 6.76 -20.57
C PHE A 159 -1.85 5.28 -20.36
N LEU A 160 -2.12 4.54 -21.45
CA LEU A 160 -2.43 3.11 -21.37
C LEU A 160 -1.27 2.27 -20.84
N GLU A 161 -0.03 2.61 -21.21
CA GLU A 161 1.16 1.96 -20.66
C GLU A 161 1.25 2.21 -19.15
N GLN A 162 1.09 3.45 -18.71
CA GLN A 162 1.10 3.82 -17.30
C GLN A 162 0.02 3.09 -16.52
N LEU A 163 -1.25 3.11 -16.97
CA LEU A 163 -2.33 2.38 -16.33
C LEU A 163 -2.04 0.88 -16.28
N THR A 164 -1.54 0.30 -17.39
CA THR A 164 -1.14 -1.12 -17.44
C THR A 164 -0.05 -1.42 -16.40
N ASN A 165 0.92 -0.53 -16.23
CA ASN A 165 1.98 -0.69 -15.25
C ASN A 165 1.43 -0.65 -13.83
N VAL A 166 0.51 0.26 -13.52
CA VAL A 166 -0.15 0.32 -12.21
C VAL A 166 -0.95 -0.95 -11.94
N VAL A 167 -1.79 -1.38 -12.89
CA VAL A 167 -2.64 -2.59 -12.76
C VAL A 167 -1.82 -3.87 -12.57
N HIS A 168 -0.67 -3.98 -13.24
CA HIS A 168 0.20 -5.15 -13.14
C HIS A 168 1.30 -5.01 -12.06
N ASP A 169 1.26 -3.95 -11.25
CA ASP A 169 2.29 -3.66 -10.22
C ASP A 169 3.72 -3.67 -10.80
N LYS A 170 3.87 -3.16 -12.03
CA LYS A 170 5.16 -3.02 -12.68
C LYS A 170 5.73 -1.66 -12.28
N ASN A 171 6.96 -1.67 -11.74
CA ASN A 171 7.71 -0.55 -11.14
C ASN A 171 8.01 0.65 -12.08
N LYS A 172 7.05 1.12 -12.87
CA LYS A 172 7.18 2.29 -13.76
C LYS A 172 6.27 3.45 -13.33
N TRP A 173 5.86 3.45 -12.06
CA TRP A 173 5.10 4.55 -11.48
C TRP A 173 6.00 5.33 -10.52
N LYS A 174 6.98 6.01 -11.12
CA LYS A 174 7.77 7.14 -10.59
C LYS A 174 8.54 7.74 -11.76
#